data_AF-A0A6N2LXA0-F1
#
_entry.id   AF-A0A6N2LXA0-F1
#
_cell.length_a   1.000
_cell.length_b   1.000
_cell.length_c   1.000
_cell.angle_alpha   90.00
_cell.angle_beta   90.00
_cell.angle_gamma   90.00
#
_symmetry.space_group_name_H-M   'P 1'
#
loop_
_entity.id
_entity.type
_entity.pdbx_description
1 polymer ?
#
loop_
_entity_poly.entity_id
_entity_poly.type
_entity_poly.pdbx_seq_one_letter_code
_entity_poly.pdbx_strand_id
1 'polypeptide(L)'
;MPAKNEVINHGIRMNEMINGIRRFNEQDTEVKKQFYSSNFAQKSGVANWKDTFGCNVAPDSTKPEELPDVCSFNTYFTFIHR
;
A
#
# COMPACT_ATOMS: atom_id res chain seq x y z
N MET A 1 4.92 -21.88 -23.75
CA MET A 1 5.41 -20.70 -23.00
C MET A 1 4.20 -19.99 -22.42
N PRO A 2 4.11 -19.72 -21.11
CA PRO A 2 2.96 -19.01 -20.57
C PRO A 2 2.98 -17.57 -21.08
N ALA A 3 1.86 -17.11 -21.62
CA ALA A 3 1.69 -15.72 -22.02
C ALA A 3 1.76 -14.82 -20.77
N LYS A 4 2.73 -13.91 -20.73
CA LYS A 4 2.75 -12.82 -19.76
C LYS A 4 1.80 -11.74 -20.29
N ASN A 5 0.59 -11.70 -19.74
CA ASN A 5 -0.34 -10.61 -20.02
C ASN A 5 -0.05 -9.46 -19.05
N GLU A 6 0.79 -8.52 -19.49
CA GLU A 6 1.01 -7.27 -18.78
C GLU A 6 0.06 -6.20 -19.33
N VAL A 7 -0.67 -5.52 -18.44
CA VAL A 7 -1.48 -4.36 -18.85
C VAL A 7 -0.54 -3.18 -18.99
N ILE A 8 -0.29 -2.77 -20.23
CA ILE A 8 0.49 -1.58 -20.56
C ILE A 8 -0.44 -0.38 -20.82
N ASN A 9 0.01 0.84 -20.55
CA ASN A 9 -0.74 2.11 -20.75
C ASN A 9 -2.00 2.30 -19.88
N HIS A 10 -1.99 1.81 -18.64
CA HIS A 10 -3.12 1.94 -17.70
C HIS A 10 -3.39 3.36 -17.15
N GLY A 11 -2.61 4.38 -17.52
CA GLY A 11 -2.76 5.77 -17.02
C GLY A 11 -2.43 5.98 -15.54
N ILE A 12 -2.31 4.91 -14.75
CA ILE A 12 -1.93 4.91 -13.34
C ILE A 12 -0.41 4.99 -13.18
N ARG A 13 0.08 5.77 -12.21
CA ARG A 13 1.51 5.91 -11.91
C ARG A 13 2.01 4.81 -10.96
N MET A 14 2.01 3.56 -11.44
CA MET A 14 2.40 2.36 -10.66
C MET A 14 3.77 2.48 -9.97
N ASN A 15 4.77 3.04 -10.67
CA ASN A 15 6.13 3.19 -10.13
C ASN A 15 6.19 4.08 -8.88
N GLU A 16 5.31 5.09 -8.79
CA GLU A 16 5.25 5.95 -7.61
C GLU A 16 4.79 5.17 -6.39
N MET A 17 3.71 4.39 -6.52
CA MET A 17 3.22 3.51 -5.45
C MET A 17 4.29 2.52 -4.97
N ILE A 18 4.96 1.84 -5.90
CA ILE A 18 6.02 0.88 -5.58
C ILE A 18 7.12 1.58 -4.76
N ASN A 19 7.52 2.79 -5.18
CA ASN A 19 8.53 3.56 -4.47
C ASN A 19 8.06 4.01 -3.07
N GLY A 20 6.79 4.36 -2.89
CA GLY A 20 6.23 4.72 -1.59
C GLY A 20 6.26 3.55 -0.61
N ILE A 21 5.77 2.39 -1.04
CA ILE A 21 5.81 1.17 -0.22
C ILE A 21 7.23 0.75 0.10
N ARG A 22 8.17 0.90 -0.85
CA ARG A 22 9.58 0.63 -0.58
C ARG A 22 10.14 1.55 0.51
N ARG A 23 9.92 2.86 0.35
CA ARG A 23 10.35 3.88 1.33
C ARG A 23 9.75 3.62 2.70
N PHE A 24 8.47 3.26 2.77
CA PHE A 24 7.82 2.88 4.02
C PHE A 24 8.55 1.73 4.69
N ASN A 25 8.80 0.63 3.99
CA ASN A 25 9.47 -0.55 4.57
C ASN A 25 10.94 -0.27 4.98
N GLU A 26 11.60 0.67 4.32
CA GLU A 26 12.97 1.10 4.62
C GLU A 26 13.06 2.07 5.83
N GLN A 27 11.94 2.58 6.37
CA GLN A 27 11.94 3.45 7.56
C GLN A 27 12.37 2.70 8.83
N ASP A 28 12.81 3.48 9.83
CA ASP A 28 13.07 3.00 11.17
C ASP A 28 11.84 2.30 11.77
N THR A 29 12.11 1.23 12.52
CA THR A 29 11.06 0.39 13.12
C THR A 29 10.13 1.19 14.04
N GLU A 30 10.64 2.20 14.76
CA GLU A 30 9.81 3.04 15.64
C GLU A 30 8.76 3.85 14.87
N VAL A 31 9.07 4.28 13.65
CA VAL A 31 8.12 4.97 12.77
C VAL A 31 7.06 3.98 12.28
N LYS A 32 7.48 2.82 11.78
CA LYS A 32 6.56 1.80 11.24
C LYS A 32 5.64 1.19 12.30
N LYS A 33 6.09 1.07 13.55
CA LYS A 33 5.32 0.53 14.67
C LYS A 33 3.99 1.26 14.90
N GLN A 34 3.91 2.55 14.56
CA GLN A 34 2.68 3.34 14.65
C GLN A 34 1.56 2.78 13.75
N PHE A 35 1.90 2.02 12.72
CA PHE A 35 0.98 1.43 11.74
C PHE A 35 0.75 -0.07 11.96
N TYR A 36 1.29 -0.66 13.03
CA TYR A 36 1.09 -2.09 13.32
C TYR A 36 -0.31 -2.31 13.89
N SER A 37 -1.08 -3.19 13.24
CA SER A 37 -2.39 -3.63 13.72
C SER A 37 -2.31 -5.05 14.25
N SER A 38 -2.84 -5.28 15.46
CA SER A 38 -2.93 -6.60 16.08
C SER A 38 -3.94 -7.53 15.40
N ASN A 39 -4.79 -6.99 14.51
CA ASN A 39 -6.02 -7.64 14.08
C ASN A 39 -5.93 -8.31 12.69
N PHE A 40 -4.78 -8.27 12.02
CA PHE A 40 -4.53 -9.11 10.84
C PHE A 40 -4.14 -10.52 11.29
N ALA A 41 -5.11 -11.23 11.86
CA ALA A 41 -4.95 -12.63 12.22
C ALA A 41 -4.57 -13.43 10.96
N GLN A 42 -3.35 -13.95 10.94
CA GLN A 42 -2.88 -14.87 9.92
C GLN A 42 -3.81 -16.09 9.96
N LYS A 43 -4.71 -16.21 8.98
CA LYS A 43 -5.72 -17.29 8.94
C LYS A 43 -5.09 -18.69 8.91
N SER A 44 -3.85 -18.79 8.46
CA SER A 44 -3.02 -19.98 8.57
C SER A 44 -2.27 -19.95 9.90
N GLY A 45 -2.41 -20.99 10.73
CA GLY A 45 -1.64 -21.15 11.97
C GLY A 45 -0.12 -21.40 11.77
N VAL A 46 0.45 -20.92 10.66
CA VAL A 46 1.85 -21.07 10.27
C VAL A 46 2.39 -19.69 9.93
N ALA A 47 3.56 -19.37 10.50
CA ALA A 47 4.27 -18.13 10.23
C ALA A 47 4.63 -18.00 8.75
N ASN A 48 4.38 -16.83 8.18
CA ASN A 48 4.82 -16.47 6.84
C ASN A 48 5.91 -15.38 6.92
N TRP A 49 6.99 -15.53 6.14
CA TRP A 49 8.03 -14.51 6.01
C TRP A 49 7.57 -13.40 5.06
N LYS A 50 6.72 -12.50 5.57
CA LYS A 50 6.21 -11.36 4.82
C LYS A 50 5.71 -10.27 5.76
N ASP A 51 6.12 -9.03 5.48
CA ASP A 51 5.49 -7.83 6.02
C ASP A 51 4.36 -7.36 5.10
N THR A 52 3.28 -6.83 5.68
CA THR A 52 2.13 -6.33 4.92
C THR A 52 1.71 -4.97 5.43
N PHE A 53 1.54 -4.02 4.50
CA PHE A 53 0.84 -2.76 4.73
C PHE A 53 -0.42 -2.75 3.87
N GLY A 54 -1.55 -2.35 4.44
CA GLY A 54 -2.83 -2.29 3.74
C GLY A 54 -3.70 -1.16 4.28
N CYS A 55 -4.50 -0.57 3.39
CA CYS A 55 -5.49 0.46 3.71
C CYS A 55 -6.80 0.14 2.99
N ASN A 56 -7.93 0.41 3.64
CA ASN A 56 -9.25 0.29 3.01
C ASN A 56 -9.59 1.62 2.35
N VAL A 57 -9.61 1.65 1.02
CA VAL A 57 -9.81 2.87 0.20
C VAL A 57 -11.24 2.97 -0.36
N ALA A 58 -12.10 2.01 -0.02
CA ALA A 58 -13.50 1.98 -0.41
C ALA A 58 -14.36 1.43 0.76
N PRO A 59 -15.62 1.87 0.93
CA PRO A 59 -16.37 2.78 0.04
C PRO A 59 -15.94 4.25 0.13
N ASP A 60 -15.35 4.67 1.25
CA ASP A 60 -14.84 6.02 1.45
C ASP A 60 -13.34 6.10 1.16
N SER A 61 -12.88 7.24 0.63
CA SER A 61 -11.45 7.46 0.40
C SER A 61 -10.71 7.48 1.73
N THR A 62 -9.63 6.68 1.84
CA THR A 62 -8.69 6.77 2.96
C THR A 62 -8.17 8.20 3.01
N LYS A 63 -8.24 8.88 4.16
CA LYS A 63 -7.75 10.25 4.26
C LYS A 63 -6.22 10.26 4.11
N PRO A 64 -5.61 11.29 3.51
CA PRO A 64 -4.16 11.36 3.37
C PRO A 64 -3.45 11.27 4.74
N GLU A 65 -4.08 11.84 5.77
CA GLU A 65 -3.61 11.87 7.16
C GLU A 65 -3.54 10.49 7.83
N GLU A 66 -4.26 9.49 7.30
CA GLU A 66 -4.26 8.11 7.81
C GLU A 66 -3.18 7.24 7.15
N LEU A 67 -2.53 7.75 6.09
CA LEU A 67 -1.45 7.07 5.40
C LEU A 67 -0.09 7.56 5.91
N PRO A 68 0.96 6.72 5.88
CA PRO A 68 2.32 7.20 6.09
C PRO A 68 2.66 8.29 5.07
N ASP A 69 3.34 9.36 5.51
CA ASP A 69 3.71 10.49 4.65
C ASP A 69 4.42 10.05 3.36
N VAL A 70 5.28 9.05 3.45
CA VAL A 70 6.02 8.47 2.31
C VAL A 70 5.15 7.75 1.28
N CYS A 71 3.91 7.43 1.65
CA CYS A 71 2.88 6.79 0.82
C CYS A 71 1.79 7.78 0.36
N SER A 72 1.84 9.05 0.77
CA SER A 72 0.84 10.05 0.41
C SER A 72 0.99 10.51 -1.05
N PHE A 73 0.32 9.81 -1.97
CA PHE A 73 0.31 10.17 -3.39
C PHE A 73 -0.89 11.04 -3.74
N ASN A 74 -0.63 12.31 -4.03
CA ASN A 74 -1.65 13.33 -4.31
C ASN A 74 -2.53 13.02 -5.55
N THR A 75 -2.12 12.07 -6.41
CA THR A 75 -2.90 11.68 -7.60
C THR A 75 -3.98 10.63 -7.38
N TYR A 76 -3.91 9.81 -6.32
CA TYR A 76 -4.98 8.84 -6.04
C TYR A 76 -6.30 9.54 -5.66
N PHE A 77 -6.20 10.65 -4.94
CA PHE A 77 -7.35 11.49 -4.60
C PHE A 77 -8.00 12.10 -5.84
N THR A 78 -7.24 12.47 -6.86
CA THR A 78 -7.79 13.10 -8.08
C THR A 78 -8.59 12.13 -8.96
N PHE A 79 -8.27 10.82 -8.91
CA PHE A 79 -8.98 9.79 -9.69
C PHE A 79 -10.18 9.17 -8.96
N ILE A 80 -10.23 9.19 -7.62
CA ILE A 80 -11.38 8.68 -6.85
C ILE A 80 -12.46 9.75 -6.67
N HIS A 81 -12.10 11.04 -6.68
CA HIS A 81 -13.05 12.16 -6.56
C HIS A 81 -13.57 12.71 -7.90
N ARG A 82 -13.41 12.00 -9.03
CA ARG A 82 -13.94 12.40 -10.34
C ARG A 82 -14.77 11.32 -11.00
#